data_AF-A0A2M9YJS4-F1
#
_entry.id   AF-A0A2M9YJS4-F1
#
_cell.length_a   1.000
_cell.length_b   1.000
_cell.length_c   1.000
_cell.angle_alpha   90.00
_cell.angle_beta   90.00
_cell.angle_gamma   90.00
#
_symmetry.space_group_name_H-M   'P 1'
#
loop_
_entity.id
_entity.type
_entity.pdbx_description
1 polymer ?
#
loop_
_entity_poly.entity_id
_entity_poly.type
_entity_poly.pdbx_seq_one_letter_code
_entity_poly.pdbx_strand_id
1 'polypeptide(L)'
;MDLLLVPFYIILAGIVVLPFFYVRYSIDLKSKDLESEKLELINRREVILENLRDIKIEFDTGKLTEEEFQSISKGIVKDLEDFDEKIRTIAQNIPRQNPTAPTPNEILTKYCHECGFKIEIYGAKFCPSCGTKLIV
;
A
#
# COMPACT_ATOMS: atom_id res chain seq x y z
N MET A 1 -7.03 48.30 31.94
CA MET A 1 -5.77 48.31 31.16
C MET A 1 -5.49 46.95 30.52
N ASP A 2 -6.30 45.92 30.80
CA ASP A 2 -6.10 44.54 30.30
C ASP A 2 -6.69 44.26 28.92
N LEU A 3 -7.65 45.07 28.46
CA LEU A 3 -8.33 44.85 27.17
C LEU A 3 -7.38 44.95 25.96
N LEU A 4 -6.29 45.72 26.07
CA LEU A 4 -5.26 45.87 25.04
C LEU A 4 -4.20 44.76 25.08
N LEU A 5 -4.03 44.09 26.23
CA LEU A 5 -3.08 42.99 26.39
C LEU A 5 -3.61 41.70 25.75
N VAL A 6 -4.92 41.47 25.79
CA VAL A 6 -5.58 40.31 25.18
C VAL A 6 -5.27 40.17 23.67
N PRO A 7 -5.50 41.18 22.80
CA PRO A 7 -5.19 41.06 21.38
C PRO A 7 -3.68 40.92 21.12
N PHE A 8 -2.84 41.54 21.96
CA PHE A 8 -1.38 41.41 21.87
C PHE A 8 -0.91 39.97 22.10
N TYR A 9 -1.44 39.29 23.12
CA TYR A 9 -1.12 37.88 23.37
C TYR A 9 -1.65 36.94 22.28
N ILE A 10 -2.81 37.22 21.68
CA ILE A 10 -3.34 36.43 20.56
C ILE A 10 -2.42 36.53 19.34
N ILE A 11 -1.95 37.74 19.00
CA ILE A 11 -1.03 37.94 17.89
C ILE A 11 0.29 37.23 18.16
N LEU A 12 0.83 37.36 19.37
CA LEU A 12 2.09 36.71 19.75
C LEU A 12 1.97 35.18 19.71
N ALA A 13 0.88 34.62 20.23
CA ALA A 13 0.60 33.19 20.14
C ALA A 13 0.45 32.74 18.68
N GLY A 14 -0.23 33.53 17.84
CA GLY A 14 -0.35 33.28 16.41
C GLY A 14 1.01 33.19 15.72
N ILE A 15 1.90 34.14 15.97
CA ILE A 15 3.26 34.16 15.38
C ILE A 15 4.07 32.93 15.78
N VAL A 16 3.90 32.43 17.02
CA VAL A 16 4.62 31.25 17.50
C VAL A 16 4.01 29.95 16.96
N VAL A 17 2.68 29.86 16.86
CA VAL A 17 1.98 28.63 16.48
C VAL A 17 1.86 28.45 14.97
N LEU A 18 1.70 29.54 14.19
CA LEU A 18 1.59 29.48 12.73
C LEU A 18 2.73 28.73 12.03
N PRO A 19 4.02 28.99 12.30
CA PRO A 19 5.11 28.30 11.59
C PRO A 19 5.10 26.80 11.90
N PHE A 20 4.76 26.42 13.13
CA PHE A 20 4.67 25.02 13.52
C PHE A 20 3.52 24.30 12.81
N PHE A 21 2.35 24.95 12.75
CA PHE A 21 1.19 24.43 12.00
C PHE A 21 1.46 24.39 10.50
N TYR A 22 2.10 25.41 9.94
CA TYR A 22 2.44 25.48 8.52
C TYR A 22 3.39 24.35 8.12
N VAL A 23 4.45 24.10 8.90
CA VAL A 23 5.37 22.98 8.66
C VAL A 23 4.63 21.65 8.74
N ARG A 24 3.80 21.43 9.76
CA ARG A 24 3.05 20.17 9.90
C ARG A 24 2.05 19.95 8.77
N TYR A 25 1.33 20.99 8.36
CA TYR A 25 0.37 20.93 7.26
C TYR A 25 1.04 20.73 5.90
N SER A 26 2.19 21.37 5.68
CA SER A 26 2.95 21.22 4.42
C SER A 26 3.48 19.79 4.23
N ILE A 27 3.89 19.11 5.31
CA ILE A 27 4.34 17.72 5.24
C ILE A 27 3.15 16.78 4.97
N ASP A 28 1.97 17.03 5.55
CA ASP A 28 0.74 16.23 5.32
C ASP A 28 0.20 16.38 3.89
N LEU A 29 0.22 17.59 3.33
CA LEU A 29 -0.12 17.82 1.91
C LEU A 29 0.82 17.06 0.98
N LYS A 30 2.14 17.13 1.26
CA LYS A 30 3.15 16.45 0.44
C LYS A 30 3.04 14.92 0.52
N SER A 31 2.67 14.36 1.67
CA SER A 31 2.46 12.90 1.79
C SER A 31 1.22 12.44 1.04
N LYS A 32 0.13 13.22 1.05
CA LYS A 32 -1.09 12.91 0.28
C LYS A 32 -0.83 12.91 -1.23
N ASP A 33 -0.07 13.89 -1.72
CA ASP A 33 0.33 14.00 -3.12
C ASP A 33 1.15 12.76 -3.56
N LEU A 34 2.15 12.37 -2.77
CA LEU A 34 2.97 11.18 -3.01
C LEU A 34 2.16 9.86 -2.99
N GLU A 35 1.21 9.72 -2.06
CA GLU A 35 0.33 8.55 -2.03
C GLU A 35 -0.60 8.50 -3.26
N SER A 36 -1.08 9.65 -3.74
CA SER A 36 -1.86 9.72 -4.98
C SER A 36 -1.03 9.28 -6.20
N GLU A 37 0.21 9.77 -6.33
CA GLU A 37 1.11 9.38 -7.41
C GLU A 37 1.43 7.87 -7.38
N LYS A 38 1.69 7.32 -6.19
CA LYS A 38 1.88 5.88 -5.99
C LYS A 38 0.66 5.06 -6.39
N LEU A 39 -0.55 5.53 -6.06
CA LEU A 39 -1.79 4.84 -6.42
C LEU A 39 -2.02 4.82 -7.93
N GLU A 40 -1.67 5.90 -8.64
CA GLU A 40 -1.72 5.95 -10.09
C GLU A 40 -0.77 4.92 -10.72
N LEU A 41 0.46 4.80 -10.20
CA LEU A 41 1.44 3.82 -10.68
C LEU A 41 0.97 2.37 -10.46
N ILE A 42 0.35 2.09 -9.31
CA ILE A 42 -0.23 0.77 -9.02
C ILE A 42 -1.34 0.44 -10.02
N ASN A 43 -2.23 1.38 -10.30
CA ASN A 43 -3.31 1.18 -11.28
C ASN A 43 -2.74 0.90 -12.68
N ARG A 44 -1.71 1.65 -13.11
CA ARG A 44 -1.01 1.39 -14.38
C ARG A 44 -0.41 -0.02 -14.43
N ARG A 45 0.21 -0.47 -13.33
CA ARG A 45 0.75 -1.84 -13.22
C ARG A 45 -0.33 -2.91 -13.37
N GLU A 46 -1.51 -2.71 -12.77
CA GLU A 46 -2.63 -3.64 -12.89
C GLU A 46 -3.11 -3.77 -14.34
N VAL A 47 -3.24 -2.65 -15.06
CA VAL A 47 -3.61 -2.64 -16.48
C VAL A 47 -2.60 -3.43 -17.32
N ILE A 48 -1.30 -3.27 -17.06
CA ILE A 48 -0.27 -4.00 -17.82
C ILE A 48 -0.30 -5.50 -17.49
N LEU A 49 -0.55 -5.87 -16.22
CA LEU A 49 -0.73 -7.27 -15.83
C LEU A 49 -1.95 -7.91 -16.47
N GLU A 50 -3.03 -7.15 -16.65
CA GLU A 50 -4.22 -7.59 -17.38
C GLU A 50 -3.91 -7.82 -18.86
N ASN A 51 -3.20 -6.89 -19.51
CA ASN A 51 -2.74 -7.06 -20.90
C ASN A 51 -1.85 -8.29 -21.06
N LEU A 52 -0.92 -8.53 -20.13
CA LEU A 52 -0.08 -9.75 -20.13
C LEU A 52 -0.92 -11.03 -20.02
N ARG A 53 -1.95 -11.02 -19.17
CA ARG A 53 -2.87 -12.15 -19.03
C ARG A 53 -3.61 -12.43 -20.34
N ASP A 54 -4.08 -11.38 -21.01
CA ASP A 54 -4.80 -11.52 -22.28
C ASP A 54 -3.91 -12.11 -23.38
N ILE A 55 -2.68 -11.59 -23.53
CA ILE A 55 -1.69 -12.12 -24.47
C ILE A 55 -1.36 -13.59 -24.18
N LYS A 56 -1.27 -13.97 -22.89
CA LYS A 56 -1.06 -15.36 -22.49
C LYS A 56 -2.22 -16.27 -22.92
N ILE A 57 -3.46 -15.79 -22.83
CA ILE A 57 -4.64 -16.51 -23.31
C ILE A 57 -4.61 -16.63 -24.85
N GLU A 58 -4.23 -15.58 -25.57
CA GLU A 58 -4.08 -15.63 -27.03
C GLU A 58 -2.99 -16.62 -27.49
N PHE A 59 -1.91 -16.73 -26.73
CA PHE A 59 -0.87 -17.75 -26.94
C PHE A 59 -1.39 -19.17 -26.65
N ASP A 60 -2.07 -19.39 -25.52
CA ASP A 60 -2.59 -20.70 -25.14
C ASP A 60 -3.70 -21.19 -26.11
N THR A 61 -4.37 -20.28 -26.81
CA THR A 61 -5.35 -20.57 -27.86
C THR A 61 -4.72 -20.79 -29.25
N GLY A 62 -3.40 -20.71 -29.36
CA GLY A 62 -2.63 -21.00 -30.58
C GLY A 62 -2.67 -19.88 -31.63
N LYS A 63 -3.07 -18.66 -31.23
CA LYS A 63 -3.18 -17.49 -32.11
C LYS A 63 -1.85 -16.76 -32.29
N LEU A 64 -0.93 -16.95 -31.35
CA LEU A 64 0.44 -16.43 -31.35
C LEU A 64 1.43 -17.59 -31.44
N THR A 65 2.49 -17.40 -32.21
CA THR A 65 3.64 -18.32 -32.20
C THR A 65 4.50 -18.08 -30.94
N GLU A 66 5.25 -19.10 -30.50
CA GLU A 66 6.15 -19.01 -29.33
C GLU A 66 7.16 -17.85 -29.45
N GLU A 67 7.62 -17.57 -30.68
CA GLU A 67 8.56 -16.48 -30.95
C GLU A 67 7.92 -15.10 -30.77
N GLU A 68 6.66 -14.93 -31.21
CA GLU A 68 5.90 -13.69 -31.03
C GLU A 68 5.57 -13.46 -29.55
N PHE A 69 5.15 -14.51 -28.82
CA PHE A 69 4.89 -14.43 -27.39
C PHE A 69 6.13 -13.99 -26.60
N GLN A 70 7.31 -14.60 -26.84
CA GLN A 70 8.54 -14.22 -26.15
C GLN A 70 8.98 -12.78 -26.45
N SER A 71 8.79 -12.29 -27.67
CA SER A 71 9.20 -10.94 -28.04
C SER A 71 8.35 -9.88 -27.34
N ILE A 72 7.03 -10.09 -27.28
CA ILE A 72 6.06 -9.17 -26.68
C ILE A 72 6.15 -9.23 -25.15
N SER A 73 6.24 -10.44 -24.57
CA SER A 73 6.31 -10.60 -23.12
C SER A 73 7.57 -9.99 -22.51
N LYS A 74 8.71 -10.08 -23.21
CA LYS A 74 9.99 -9.50 -22.71
C LYS A 74 9.93 -7.98 -22.59
N GLY A 75 9.31 -7.29 -23.55
CA GLY A 75 9.14 -5.84 -23.49
C GLY A 75 8.27 -5.43 -22.31
N ILE A 76 7.15 -6.11 -22.13
CA ILE A 76 6.19 -5.78 -21.07
C ILE A 76 6.73 -6.13 -19.68
N VAL A 77 7.47 -7.24 -19.53
CA VAL A 77 8.13 -7.60 -18.26
C VAL A 77 9.16 -6.53 -17.85
N LYS A 78 9.91 -6.00 -18.82
CA LYS A 78 10.84 -4.90 -18.56
C LYS A 78 10.12 -3.64 -18.11
N ASP A 79 9.02 -3.28 -18.75
CA ASP A 79 8.20 -2.13 -18.32
C ASP A 79 7.66 -2.34 -16.89
N LEU A 80 7.25 -3.57 -16.54
CA LEU A 80 6.83 -3.92 -15.18
C LEU A 80 7.94 -3.70 -14.15
N GLU A 81 9.17 -4.14 -14.46
CA GLU A 81 10.33 -3.95 -13.58
C GLU A 81 10.61 -2.45 -13.34
N ASP A 82 10.57 -1.64 -14.40
CA ASP A 82 10.77 -0.19 -14.31
C ASP A 82 9.70 0.49 -13.44
N PHE A 83 8.43 0.06 -13.55
CA PHE A 83 7.34 0.58 -12.72
C PHE A 83 7.47 0.12 -11.26
N ASP A 84 7.82 -1.15 -11.01
CA ASP A 84 8.06 -1.67 -9.67
C ASP A 84 9.21 -0.93 -8.98
N GLU A 85 10.28 -0.56 -9.70
CA GLU A 85 11.38 0.25 -9.18
C GLU A 85 10.94 1.67 -8.83
N LYS A 86 10.13 2.32 -9.68
CA LYS A 86 9.58 3.65 -9.39
C LYS A 86 8.67 3.64 -8.17
N ILE A 87 7.80 2.64 -8.05
CA ILE A 87 6.93 2.46 -6.88
C ILE A 87 7.75 2.27 -5.60
N ARG A 88 8.82 1.46 -5.65
CA ARG A 88 9.73 1.26 -4.51
C ARG A 88 10.43 2.55 -4.10
N THR A 89 10.90 3.33 -5.08
CA THR A 89 11.58 4.60 -4.84
C THR A 89 10.64 5.60 -4.17
N ILE A 90 9.40 5.72 -4.66
CA ILE A 90 8.38 6.60 -4.06
C ILE A 90 8.02 6.12 -2.66
N ALA A 91 7.82 4.81 -2.46
CA ALA A 91 7.55 4.21 -1.15
C ALA A 91 8.65 4.46 -0.10
N GLN A 92 9.92 4.56 -0.52
CA GLN A 92 11.03 4.90 0.36
C GLN A 92 11.10 6.40 0.70
N ASN A 93 10.64 7.26 -0.21
CA ASN A 93 10.65 8.71 -0.04
C ASN A 93 9.42 9.26 0.70
N ILE A 94 8.40 8.44 0.93
CA ILE A 94 7.29 8.79 1.82
C ILE A 94 7.81 8.78 3.26
N PRO A 95 7.91 9.95 3.94
CA PRO A 95 8.23 9.95 5.36
C PRO A 95 7.16 9.12 6.06
N ARG A 96 7.58 8.08 6.80
CA ARG A 96 6.72 7.24 7.65
C ARG A 96 6.02 8.12 8.69
N GLN A 97 4.98 8.82 8.27
CA GLN A 97 3.93 9.24 9.17
C GLN A 97 3.18 7.96 9.49
N ASN A 98 3.14 7.60 10.77
CA ASN A 98 2.39 6.45 11.26
C ASN A 98 1.07 6.34 10.49
N PRO A 99 0.89 5.27 9.70
CA PRO A 99 -0.39 5.04 9.06
C PRO A 99 -1.38 4.82 10.19
N THR A 100 -2.22 5.82 10.46
CA THR A 100 -3.52 5.54 11.07
C THR A 100 -4.41 5.07 9.93
N ALA A 101 -4.02 3.96 9.30
CA ALA A 101 -4.92 3.19 8.48
C ALA A 101 -5.80 2.40 9.45
N PRO A 102 -7.13 2.43 9.34
CA PRO A 102 -7.96 1.48 10.03
C PRO A 102 -7.57 0.10 9.49
N THR A 103 -6.89 -0.70 10.30
CA THR A 103 -6.53 -2.09 10.02
C THR A 103 -7.81 -2.88 9.72
N PRO A 104 -8.06 -3.31 8.47
CA PRO A 104 -9.02 -4.36 8.23
C PRO A 104 -8.25 -5.65 8.46
N ASN A 105 -8.55 -6.31 9.58
CA ASN A 105 -8.08 -7.64 9.96
C ASN A 105 -6.68 -7.66 10.60
N GLU A 106 -6.66 -7.50 11.92
CA GLU A 106 -5.65 -8.16 12.74
C GLU A 106 -5.66 -9.65 12.40
N ILE A 107 -4.62 -10.10 11.70
CA ILE A 107 -4.31 -11.51 11.53
C ILE A 107 -3.88 -12.00 12.92
N LEU A 108 -4.85 -12.39 13.73
CA LEU A 108 -4.62 -12.99 15.03
C LEU A 108 -4.02 -14.39 14.77
N THR A 109 -2.69 -14.46 14.73
CA THR A 109 -1.94 -15.71 14.57
C THR A 109 -2.22 -16.61 15.77
N LYS A 110 -3.19 -17.53 15.61
CA LYS A 110 -3.49 -18.58 16.59
C LYS A 110 -2.70 -19.84 16.25
N TYR A 111 -2.23 -20.54 17.28
CA TYR A 111 -1.63 -21.86 17.14
C TYR A 111 -2.65 -22.93 17.53
N CYS A 112 -2.61 -24.09 16.87
CA CYS A 112 -3.43 -25.24 17.29
C CYS A 112 -2.91 -25.79 18.63
N HIS A 113 -3.81 -26.05 19.58
CA HIS A 113 -3.49 -26.61 20.89
C HIS A 113 -3.01 -28.07 20.83
N GLU A 114 -3.52 -28.85 19.86
CA GLU A 114 -3.14 -30.27 19.72
C GLU A 114 -1.86 -30.47 18.92
N CYS A 115 -1.75 -29.80 17.76
CA CYS A 115 -0.67 -30.09 16.80
C CYS A 115 0.38 -28.97 16.68
N GLY A 116 0.22 -27.85 17.38
CA GLY A 116 1.14 -26.72 17.33
C GLY A 116 1.20 -26.00 15.97
N PHE A 117 0.34 -26.36 15.02
CA PHE A 117 0.33 -25.78 13.69
C PHE A 117 -0.06 -24.30 13.74
N LYS A 118 0.65 -23.46 12.99
CA LYS A 118 0.41 -22.03 12.89
C LYS A 118 -0.75 -21.77 11.93
N ILE A 119 -1.83 -21.17 12.43
CA ILE A 119 -3.05 -20.94 11.65
C ILE A 119 -3.10 -19.47 11.28
N GLU A 120 -2.81 -19.20 10.01
CA GLU A 120 -2.78 -17.85 9.43
C GLU A 120 -4.13 -17.45 8.81
N ILE A 121 -5.14 -18.31 8.94
CA ILE A 121 -6.47 -18.15 8.33
C ILE A 121 -7.47 -17.67 9.39
N TYR A 122 -8.11 -16.52 9.14
CA TYR A 122 -9.13 -15.95 10.01
C TYR A 122 -10.44 -16.76 9.97
N GLY A 123 -10.99 -17.13 11.13
CA GLY A 123 -12.30 -17.78 11.25
C GLY A 123 -12.33 -19.30 11.00
N ALA A 124 -11.18 -19.96 10.89
CA ALA A 124 -11.13 -21.41 10.76
C ALA A 124 -11.68 -22.09 12.03
N LYS A 125 -12.74 -22.90 11.89
CA LYS A 125 -13.30 -23.71 13.00
C LYS A 125 -12.50 -24.97 13.28
N PHE A 126 -11.64 -25.38 12.33
CA PHE A 126 -10.86 -26.61 12.37
C PHE A 126 -9.43 -26.33 11.91
N CYS A 127 -8.45 -27.01 12.49
CA CYS A 127 -7.06 -26.91 12.07
C CYS A 127 -6.84 -27.59 10.71
N PRO A 128 -6.23 -26.93 9.71
CA PRO A 128 -5.98 -27.51 8.38
C PRO A 128 -4.95 -28.65 8.37
N SER A 129 -4.10 -28.74 9.40
CA SER A 129 -3.06 -29.78 9.48
C SER A 129 -3.51 -31.02 10.25
N CYS A 130 -4.29 -30.85 11.33
CA CYS A 130 -4.68 -31.96 12.20
C CYS A 130 -6.19 -32.20 12.31
N GLY A 131 -7.02 -31.40 11.64
CA GLY A 131 -8.48 -31.58 11.60
C GLY A 131 -9.20 -31.26 12.92
N THR A 132 -8.48 -31.05 14.02
CA THR A 132 -9.05 -30.75 15.33
C THR A 132 -9.82 -29.44 15.32
N LYS A 133 -11.00 -29.44 15.96
CA LYS A 133 -11.81 -28.25 16.17
C LYS A 133 -11.04 -27.26 17.03
N LEU A 134 -10.83 -26.04 16.53
CA LEU A 134 -10.23 -24.98 17.30
C LEU A 134 -11.25 -24.52 18.35
N ILE A 135 -10.89 -24.72 19.62
CA ILE A 135 -11.63 -24.15 20.74
C ILE A 135 -11.28 -22.66 20.71
N VAL A 136 -12.25 -21.82 20.36
CA VAL A 136 -12.07 -20.37 20.16
C VAL A 136 -11.68 -19.69 21.47
#